data_AF-A0A930VY32-F1
#
_entry.id   AF-A0A930VY32-F1
#
_cell.length_a   1.000
_cell.length_b   1.000
_cell.length_c   1.000
_cell.angle_alpha   90.00
_cell.angle_beta   90.00
_cell.angle_gamma   90.00
#
_symmetry.space_group_name_H-M   'P 1'
#
loop_
_entity.id
_entity.type
_entity.pdbx_description
1 polymer ?
#
loop_
_entity_poly.entity_id
_entity_poly.type
_entity_poly.pdbx_seq_one_letter_code
_entity_poly.pdbx_strand_id
1 'polypeptide(L)' 'MGIFGYALCVMGAAICISVVATSAANNMARQPEVQGRLFTVFILGCAFIEALTLIGFVVTLMVK' A
#
# COMPACT_ATOMS: atom_id res chain seq x y z
N MET A 1 -10.27 19.60 -9.82
CA MET A 1 -10.05 19.23 -8.39
C MET A 1 -9.72 17.74 -8.23
N GLY A 2 -10.35 16.82 -8.97
CA GLY A 2 -10.14 15.36 -8.83
C GLY A 2 -8.68 14.87 -8.97
N ILE A 3 -7.91 15.41 -9.92
CA ILE A 3 -6.50 15.02 -10.15
C ILE A 3 -5.62 15.27 -8.92
N PHE A 4 -5.82 16.40 -8.23
CA PHE A 4 -5.05 16.72 -7.02
C PHE A 4 -5.41 15.81 -5.85
N GLY A 5 -6.70 15.45 -5.72
CA GLY A 5 -7.15 14.47 -4.72
C GLY A 5 -6.54 13.09 -4.98
N TYR A 6 -6.55 12.64 -6.23
CA TYR A 6 -5.92 11.37 -6.61
C TYR A 6 -4.42 11.36 -6.36
N ALA A 7 -3.71 12.42 -6.73
CA ALA A 7 -2.27 12.54 -6.48
C ALA A 7 -1.95 12.41 -4.98
N LEU A 8 -2.78 12.99 -4.11
CA LEU A 8 -2.63 12.85 -2.66
C LEU A 8 -2.86 11.40 -2.19
N CYS A 9 -3.87 10.71 -2.72
CA CYS A 9 -4.12 9.30 -2.43
C CYS A 9 -2.92 8.42 -2.82
N VAL A 10 -2.39 8.60 -4.04
CA VAL A 10 -1.24 7.84 -4.54
C VAL A 10 0.01 8.10 -3.70
N MET A 11 0.28 9.36 -3.34
CA MET A 11 1.40 9.69 -2.45
C MET A 11 1.25 9.04 -1.07
N GLY A 12 0.06 9.09 -0.47
CA GLY A 12 -0.22 8.43 0.80
C GLY A 12 0.01 6.93 0.73
N ALA A 13 -0.46 6.28 -0.33
CA ALA A 13 -0.28 4.85 -0.55
C ALA A 13 1.18 4.45 -0.73
N ALA A 14 1.96 5.22 -1.52
CA ALA A 14 3.38 4.98 -1.69
C ALA A 14 4.14 5.04 -0.36
N ILE A 15 3.82 6.02 0.49
CA ILE A 15 4.41 6.13 1.83
C ILE A 15 4.03 4.93 2.69
N CYS A 16 2.74 4.57 2.76
CA CYS A 16 2.29 3.44 3.55
C CYS A 16 2.93 2.12 3.11
N ILE A 17 2.97 1.83 1.80
CA ILE A 17 3.60 0.61 1.27
C ILE A 17 5.09 0.60 1.60
N SER A 18 5.79 1.74 1.48
CA SER A 18 7.22 1.80 1.80
C SER A 18 7.51 1.42 3.25
N VAL A 19 6.70 1.93 4.20
CA VAL A 19 6.85 1.63 5.64
C VAL A 19 6.58 0.15 5.93
N VAL A 20 5.52 -0.41 5.35
CA VAL A 20 5.17 -1.83 5.55
C VAL A 20 6.24 -2.73 4.92
N ALA A 21 6.73 -2.39 3.72
CA ALA A 21 7.79 -3.13 3.04
C ALA A 21 9.10 -3.12 3.82
N THR A 22 9.54 -1.95 4.31
CA THR A 22 10.75 -1.83 5.13
C THR A 22 10.61 -2.61 6.44
N SER A 23 9.46 -2.51 7.10
CA SER A 23 9.18 -3.30 8.31
C SER A 23 9.21 -4.79 8.01
N ALA A 24 8.57 -5.24 6.93
CA ALA A 24 8.57 -6.63 6.53
C ALA A 24 9.99 -7.14 6.26
N ALA A 25 10.79 -6.41 5.47
CA ALA A 25 12.17 -6.76 5.16
C ALA A 25 13.03 -6.88 6.43
N ASN A 26 12.94 -5.91 7.34
CA ASN A 26 13.72 -5.92 8.59
C ASN A 26 13.33 -7.10 9.50
N ASN A 27 12.05 -7.43 9.60
CA ASN A 27 11.59 -8.55 10.41
C ASN A 27 11.98 -9.91 9.80
N MET A 28 11.88 -10.05 8.46
CA MET A 28 12.34 -11.25 7.75
C MET A 28 13.85 -11.46 7.89
N ALA A 29 14.64 -10.38 7.87
CA ALA A 29 16.08 -10.46 8.08
C ALA A 29 16.46 -10.91 9.49
N ARG A 30 15.65 -10.57 10.51
CA ARG A 30 15.89 -10.94 11.91
C ARG A 30 15.38 -12.33 12.27
N GLN A 31 14.29 -12.77 11.63
CA GLN A 31 13.63 -14.05 11.86
C GLN A 31 13.25 -14.68 10.52
N PRO A 32 14.17 -15.39 9.84
CA PRO A 32 13.89 -16.04 8.56
C PRO A 32 12.76 -17.06 8.65
N GLU A 33 12.56 -17.70 9.82
CA GLU A 33 11.52 -18.70 10.05
C GLU A 33 10.09 -18.15 9.91
N VAL A 34 9.88 -16.83 10.06
CA VAL A 34 8.55 -16.22 9.87
C VAL A 34 8.32 -15.66 8.47
N GLN A 35 9.28 -15.82 7.54
CA GLN A 35 9.27 -15.18 6.22
C GLN A 35 7.97 -15.42 5.44
N GLY A 36 7.51 -16.67 5.35
CA GLY A 36 6.29 -17.01 4.59
C GLY A 36 5.02 -16.39 5.18
N ARG A 37 4.90 -16.40 6.52
CA ARG A 37 3.77 -15.75 7.21
C ARG A 37 3.83 -14.23 7.05
N LEU A 38 5.03 -13.65 7.18
CA LEU A 38 5.22 -12.21 7.06
C LEU A 38 4.91 -11.71 5.64
N PHE A 39 5.32 -12.47 4.62
CA PHE A 39 4.99 -12.15 3.22
C PHE A 39 3.48 -12.18 2.97
N THR A 40 2.77 -13.15 3.54
CA THR A 40 1.30 -13.21 3.44
C THR A 40 0.64 -11.97 4.05
N VAL A 41 1.09 -11.54 5.24
CA VAL A 41 0.59 -10.33 5.89
C VAL A 41 0.98 -9.06 5.12
N PHE A 42 2.20 -9.02 4.56
CA PHE A 42 2.66 -7.92 3.71
C PHE A 42 1.77 -7.73 2.48
N ILE A 43 1.50 -8.79 1.72
CA ILE A 43 0.65 -8.73 0.53
C ILE A 43 -0.78 -8.32 0.91
N LEU A 44 -1.31 -8.84 2.02
CA LEU A 44 -2.63 -8.43 2.52
C LEU A 44 -2.67 -6.93 2.87
N GLY A 45 -1.63 -6.43 3.55
CA GLY A 45 -1.48 -5.01 3.85
C GLY A 45 -1.40 -4.14 2.59
N CYS A 46 -0.61 -4.54 1.60
CA CYS A 46 -0.55 -3.86 0.30
C CYS A 46 -1.91 -3.86 -0.40
N ALA A 47 -2.63 -4.98 -0.41
CA ALA A 47 -3.93 -5.09 -1.05
C ALA A 47 -4.95 -4.10 -0.44
N PHE A 48 -4.96 -3.91 0.87
CA PHE A 48 -5.83 -2.92 1.51
C PHE A 48 -5.45 -1.47 1.18
N ILE A 49 -4.16 -1.15 1.15
CA ILE A 49 -3.68 0.18 0.78
C ILE A 49 -4.04 0.48 -0.67
N GLU A 50 -3.78 -0.47 -1.58
CA GLU A 50 -4.08 -0.33 -3.01
C GLU A 50 -5.59 -0.25 -3.28
N ALA A 51 -6.42 -1.00 -2.56
CA ALA A 51 -7.87 -0.93 -2.71
C ALA A 51 -8.40 0.50 -2.50
N LEU A 52 -7.90 1.22 -1.49
CA LEU A 52 -8.29 2.62 -1.24
C LEU A 52 -7.78 3.56 -2.34
N THR A 53 -6.56 3.35 -2.83
CA THR A 53 -5.99 4.13 -3.95
C THR A 53 -6.79 3.94 -5.24
N LEU A 54 -7.18 2.70 -5.54
CA LEU A 54 -7.98 2.37 -6.72
C LEU A 54 -9.39 2.94 -6.63
N ILE A 55 -9.99 3.00 -5.44
CA ILE A 55 -11.25 3.72 -5.24
C ILE A 55 -11.07 5.20 -5.58
N GLY A 56 -10.00 5.84 -5.08
CA GLY A 56 -9.67 7.22 -5.42
C GLY A 56 -9.43 7.45 -6.92
N PHE A 57 -8.80 6.49 -7.60
CA PHE A 57 -8.60 6.49 -9.05
C PHE A 57 -9.93 6.47 -9.79
N VAL A 58 -10.82 5.52 -9.47
CA VAL A 58 -12.12 5.37 -10.12
C VAL A 58 -12.97 6.62 -9.92
N VAL A 59 -13.05 7.15 -8.69
CA VAL A 59 -13.78 8.40 -8.41
C VAL A 59 -13.25 9.56 -9.25
N THR A 60 -11.93 9.65 -9.43
CA THR A 60 -11.31 10.70 -10.23
C THR A 60 -11.63 10.58 -11.72
N LEU A 61 -11.85 9.37 -12.24
CA LEU A 61 -12.33 9.16 -13.61
C LEU A 61 -13.83 9.46 -13.79
N MET A 62 -14.63 9.27 -12.74
CA MET A 62 -16.07 9.51 -12.78
C MET A 62 -16.44 10.99 -12.63
N VAL A 63 -15.65 11.76 -11.88
CA VAL A 63 -15.89 13.19 -11.66
C VAL A 63 -15.28 13.97 -12.82
N LYS A 64 -16.16 14.59 -13.61
CA LYS A 64 -15.82 15.36 -14.83
C LYS A 64 -15.17 16.70 -14.53
#